data_AF-A0A6I9R316-F1
#
_entry.id   AF-A0A6I9R316-F1
#
_cell.length_a   1.000
_cell.length_b   1.000
_cell.length_c   1.000
_cell.angle_alpha   90.00
_cell.angle_beta   90.00
_cell.angle_gamma   90.00
#
_symmetry.space_group_name_H-M   'P 1'
#
loop_
_entity.id
_entity.type
_entity.pdbx_description
1 polymer ?
#
loop_
_entity_poly.entity_id
_entity_poly.type
_entity_poly.pdbx_seq_one_letter_code
_entity_poly.pdbx_strand_id
1 'polypeptide(L)'
;MAFTVSDELLGTFVPIAVYWIYSGIYVLLGDLENYRLHTKAEENVKNIVSKWTVVKGVLVQQAFQIAVSILLFTVISDDNEIAKPQPSLLVIAVQFLVAMVVLDTWQYFMHRYMHINKFLYKHIHSKHHTLVVPYAFGALYNHPLEGLLLDTIGGALSFLVSGMTPRTGVFFFSFATIKTVDDHCGLWLPGNILHVFFSNNSAYHDVHHQLYGSKYNFSQPFFVMWDKILGTYMPYSLEKRKEGGFEARPIKD
;
A
#
# COMPACT_ATOMS: atom_id res chain seq x y z
N MET A 1 -8.16 34.35 13.10
CA MET A 1 -8.86 33.55 12.07
C MET A 1 -8.23 32.17 12.08
N ALA A 2 -8.95 31.15 12.53
CA ALA A 2 -8.50 29.77 12.34
C ALA A 2 -8.74 29.43 10.87
N PHE A 3 -7.68 29.10 10.13
CA PHE A 3 -7.83 28.53 8.79
C PHE A 3 -8.51 27.16 8.94
N THR A 4 -9.81 27.09 8.71
CA THR A 4 -10.52 25.82 8.63
C THR A 4 -10.16 25.18 7.29
N VAL A 5 -9.24 24.21 7.32
CA VAL A 5 -8.89 23.40 6.15
C VAL A 5 -10.08 22.49 5.83
N SER A 6 -10.46 22.40 4.55
CA SER A 6 -11.59 21.56 4.13
C SER A 6 -11.26 20.07 4.27
N ASP A 7 -12.26 19.23 4.49
CA ASP A 7 -12.04 17.78 4.65
C ASP A 7 -11.48 17.15 3.35
N GLU A 8 -11.75 17.76 2.20
CA GLU A 8 -11.21 17.38 0.88
C GLU A 8 -9.70 17.60 0.84
N LEU A 9 -9.23 18.79 1.26
CA LEU A 9 -7.80 19.09 1.36
C LEU A 9 -7.12 18.18 2.39
N LEU A 10 -7.78 17.92 3.52
CA LEU A 10 -7.27 16.95 4.49
C LEU A 10 -7.18 15.54 3.87
N GLY A 11 -8.18 15.12 3.10
CA GLY A 11 -8.21 13.84 2.41
C GLY A 11 -7.08 13.67 1.39
N THR A 12 -6.66 14.75 0.73
CA THR A 12 -5.52 14.73 -0.18
C THR A 12 -4.18 14.72 0.55
N PHE A 13 -3.98 15.60 1.54
CA PHE A 13 -2.64 15.85 2.08
C PHE A 13 -2.30 15.02 3.33
N VAL A 14 -3.28 14.64 4.15
CA VAL A 14 -3.02 13.87 5.40
C VAL A 14 -2.45 12.49 5.10
N PRO A 15 -3.01 11.68 4.17
CA PRO A 15 -2.42 10.38 3.84
C PRO A 15 -0.99 10.51 3.30
N ILE A 16 -0.69 11.55 2.52
CA ILE A 16 0.67 11.82 2.03
C ILE A 16 1.63 12.16 3.18
N ALA A 17 1.20 12.98 4.13
CA ALA A 17 2.01 13.28 5.31
C ALA A 17 2.25 12.00 6.14
N VAL A 18 1.22 11.20 6.36
CA VAL A 18 1.30 9.90 7.05
C VAL A 18 2.26 8.95 6.32
N TYR A 19 2.22 8.90 4.99
CA TYR A 19 3.13 8.10 4.17
C TYR A 19 4.60 8.41 4.49
N TRP A 20 4.98 9.70 4.43
CA TRP A 20 6.36 10.11 4.64
C TRP A 20 6.81 9.98 6.10
N ILE A 21 5.93 10.28 7.06
CA ILE A 21 6.23 10.10 8.48
C ILE A 21 6.45 8.60 8.78
N TYR A 22 5.51 7.74 8.37
CA TYR A 22 5.55 6.33 8.70
C TYR A 22 6.66 5.58 7.96
N SER A 23 6.88 5.89 6.68
CA SER A 23 8.04 5.36 5.95
C SER A 23 9.36 5.86 6.52
N GLY A 24 9.42 7.13 6.97
CA GLY A 24 10.58 7.69 7.67
C GLY A 24 10.92 6.95 8.96
N ILE A 25 9.91 6.56 9.75
CA ILE A 25 10.11 5.70 10.93
C ILE A 25 10.78 4.39 10.53
N TYR A 26 10.28 3.72 9.47
CA TYR A 26 10.89 2.48 8.99
C TYR A 26 12.31 2.65 8.44
N VAL A 27 12.63 3.79 7.85
CA VAL A 27 14.01 4.12 7.45
C VAL A 27 14.91 4.19 8.68
N LEU A 28 14.47 4.84 9.76
CA LEU A 28 15.24 4.92 11.02
C LEU A 28 15.40 3.54 11.69
N LEU A 29 14.38 2.68 11.60
CA LEU A 29 14.43 1.30 12.09
C LEU A 29 15.17 0.35 11.16
N GLY A 30 15.52 0.77 9.95
CA GLY A 30 16.15 -0.04 8.92
C GLY A 30 17.55 -0.56 9.29
N ASP A 31 18.18 0.03 10.31
CA ASP A 31 19.47 -0.40 10.87
C ASP A 31 19.37 -1.63 11.79
N LEU A 32 18.16 -2.06 12.14
CA LEU A 32 17.94 -3.23 12.97
C LEU A 32 18.06 -4.53 12.15
N GLU A 33 19.29 -4.89 11.77
CA GLU A 33 19.61 -6.06 10.91
C GLU A 33 18.93 -7.36 11.36
N ASN A 34 18.79 -7.56 12.68
CA ASN A 34 18.17 -8.75 13.28
C ASN A 34 16.67 -8.90 13.00
N TYR A 35 16.01 -7.89 12.44
CA TYR A 35 14.59 -7.92 12.07
C TYR A 35 14.37 -7.78 10.57
N ARG A 36 15.43 -7.66 9.75
CA ARG A 36 15.27 -7.47 8.31
C ARG A 36 14.97 -8.76 7.57
N LEU A 37 14.11 -8.68 6.53
CA LEU A 37 13.83 -9.76 5.59
C LEU A 37 14.95 -9.97 4.56
N HIS A 38 15.70 -8.92 4.24
CA HIS A 38 16.92 -8.97 3.42
C HIS A 38 18.02 -8.15 4.08
N THR A 39 19.27 -8.59 3.96
CA THR A 39 20.42 -7.80 4.41
C THR A 39 20.54 -6.50 3.61
N LYS A 40 21.18 -5.47 4.17
CA LYS A 40 21.47 -4.24 3.40
C LYS A 40 22.36 -4.48 2.19
N ALA A 41 23.25 -5.46 2.26
CA ALA A 41 24.09 -5.84 1.13
C ALA A 41 23.22 -6.34 -0.04
N GLU A 42 22.24 -7.21 0.25
CA GLU A 42 21.27 -7.67 -0.74
C GLU A 42 20.41 -6.54 -1.27
N GLU A 43 19.90 -5.66 -0.40
CA GLU A 43 19.12 -4.48 -0.79
C GLU A 43 19.87 -3.61 -1.80
N ASN A 44 21.15 -3.35 -1.56
CA ASN A 44 21.99 -2.51 -2.42
C ASN A 44 22.39 -3.17 -3.75
N VAL A 45 22.39 -4.51 -3.82
CA VAL A 45 22.81 -5.26 -5.01
C VAL A 45 21.62 -5.70 -5.86
N LYS A 46 20.51 -6.11 -5.23
CA LYS A 46 19.34 -6.68 -5.92
C LYS A 46 18.43 -5.59 -6.49
N ASN A 47 18.36 -4.42 -5.87
CA ASN A 47 17.53 -3.32 -6.39
C ASN A 47 18.18 -2.67 -7.61
N ILE A 48 17.39 -2.50 -8.68
CA ILE A 48 17.88 -2.03 -9.98
C ILE A 48 18.05 -0.50 -9.98
N VAL A 49 17.23 0.21 -9.21
CA VAL A 49 17.20 1.67 -9.14
C VAL A 49 17.71 2.20 -7.81
N SER A 50 18.34 3.38 -7.85
CA SER A 50 18.80 4.06 -6.63
C SER A 50 17.64 4.49 -5.73
N LYS A 51 17.87 4.57 -4.41
CA LYS A 51 16.89 5.09 -3.44
C LYS A 51 16.37 6.49 -3.82
N TRP A 52 17.23 7.34 -4.37
CA TRP A 52 16.83 8.67 -4.82
C TRP A 52 15.88 8.65 -6.03
N THR A 53 16.09 7.71 -6.95
CA THR A 53 15.16 7.47 -8.07
C THR A 53 13.79 7.05 -7.55
N VAL A 54 13.76 6.22 -6.50
CA VAL A 54 12.52 5.78 -5.83
C VAL A 54 11.79 6.98 -5.23
N VAL A 55 12.47 7.78 -4.40
CA VAL A 55 11.89 8.98 -3.78
C VAL A 55 11.32 9.94 -4.83
N LYS A 56 12.08 10.23 -5.90
CA LYS A 56 11.59 11.05 -7.02
C LYS A 56 10.35 10.47 -7.68
N GLY A 57 10.33 9.16 -7.92
CA GLY A 57 9.20 8.48 -8.52
C GLY A 57 7.94 8.59 -7.66
N VAL A 58 8.08 8.42 -6.35
CA VAL A 58 6.97 8.57 -5.39
C VAL A 58 6.46 10.01 -5.35
N LEU A 59 7.35 11.00 -5.35
CA LEU A 59 6.95 12.41 -5.39
C LEU A 59 6.21 12.76 -6.69
N VAL A 60 6.64 12.21 -7.84
CA VAL A 60 5.91 12.35 -9.11
C VAL A 60 4.54 11.69 -9.03
N GLN A 61 4.46 10.50 -8.44
CA GLN A 61 3.20 9.78 -8.23
C GLN A 61 2.22 10.59 -7.38
N GLN A 62 2.67 11.10 -6.23
CA GLN A 62 1.87 11.90 -5.32
C GLN A 62 1.47 13.24 -5.94
N ALA A 63 2.37 13.91 -6.67
CA ALA A 63 2.02 15.14 -7.39
C ALA A 63 0.92 14.91 -8.44
N PHE A 64 0.99 13.79 -9.15
CA PHE A 64 -0.06 13.38 -10.09
C PHE A 64 -1.39 13.09 -9.37
N GLN A 65 -1.36 12.35 -8.26
CA GLN A 65 -2.55 12.06 -7.45
C GLN A 65 -3.17 13.33 -6.86
N ILE A 66 -2.36 14.28 -6.37
CA ILE A 66 -2.82 15.59 -5.91
C ILE A 66 -3.52 16.34 -7.05
N ALA A 67 -2.92 16.40 -8.24
CA ALA A 67 -3.50 17.08 -9.39
C ALA A 67 -4.86 16.47 -9.79
N VAL A 68 -4.96 15.14 -9.82
CA VAL A 68 -6.22 14.43 -10.09
C VAL A 68 -7.25 14.71 -9.00
N SER A 69 -6.86 14.66 -7.72
CA SER A 69 -7.76 14.93 -6.58
C SER A 69 -8.32 16.35 -6.63
N ILE A 70 -7.47 17.36 -6.87
CA ILE A 70 -7.90 18.75 -6.99
C ILE A 70 -8.85 18.92 -8.19
N LEU A 71 -8.51 18.35 -9.34
CA LEU A 71 -9.38 18.41 -10.52
C LEU A 71 -10.75 17.79 -10.22
N LEU A 72 -10.78 16.61 -9.59
CA LEU A 72 -12.03 15.95 -9.19
C LEU A 72 -12.86 16.84 -8.26
N PHE A 73 -12.24 17.47 -7.27
CA PHE A 73 -12.96 18.42 -6.40
C PHE A 73 -13.52 19.59 -7.20
N THR A 74 -12.74 20.22 -8.08
CA THR A 74 -13.24 21.35 -8.87
C THR A 74 -14.41 21.00 -9.79
N VAL A 75 -14.56 19.73 -10.17
CA VAL A 75 -15.63 19.26 -11.07
C VAL A 75 -16.84 18.74 -10.29
N ILE A 76 -16.63 18.18 -9.09
CA ILE A 76 -17.67 17.47 -8.32
C ILE A 76 -18.21 18.30 -7.16
N SER A 77 -17.47 19.30 -6.67
CA SER A 77 -17.91 20.13 -5.55
C SER A 77 -19.23 20.84 -5.88
N ASP A 78 -20.25 20.59 -5.05
CA ASP A 78 -21.48 21.35 -5.02
C ASP A 78 -21.43 22.31 -3.84
N ASP A 79 -21.41 23.61 -4.13
CA ASP A 79 -21.35 24.68 -3.13
C ASP A 79 -22.58 24.68 -2.18
N ASN A 80 -23.61 23.90 -2.49
CA ASN A 80 -24.83 23.76 -1.69
C ASN A 80 -24.85 22.50 -0.80
N GLU A 81 -23.78 21.69 -0.76
CA GLU A 81 -23.79 20.47 0.05
C GLU A 81 -23.75 20.78 1.56
N ILE A 82 -24.83 20.45 2.26
CA ILE A 82 -24.91 20.59 3.72
C ILE A 82 -23.98 19.55 4.37
N ALA A 83 -23.07 20.02 5.22
CA ALA A 83 -22.15 19.16 5.96
C ALA A 83 -22.91 18.06 6.72
N LYS A 84 -22.71 16.80 6.33
CA LYS A 84 -23.34 15.65 6.97
C LYS A 84 -22.75 15.43 8.37
N PRO A 85 -23.57 15.15 9.40
CA PRO A 85 -23.06 14.84 10.73
C PRO A 85 -22.18 13.59 10.70
N GLN A 86 -21.18 13.53 11.58
CA GLN A 86 -20.33 12.36 11.69
C GLN A 86 -21.15 11.15 12.19
N PRO A 87 -21.01 9.96 11.57
CA PRO A 87 -21.70 8.77 12.02
C PRO A 87 -21.22 8.30 13.39
N SER A 88 -21.98 7.40 14.03
CA SER A 88 -21.54 6.74 15.25
C SER A 88 -20.30 5.86 15.01
N LEU A 89 -19.55 5.55 16.08
CA LEU A 89 -18.35 4.71 15.98
C LEU A 89 -18.63 3.32 15.37
N LEU A 90 -19.79 2.74 15.67
CA LEU A 90 -20.19 1.45 15.07
C LEU A 90 -20.38 1.58 13.56
N VAL A 91 -21.03 2.64 13.10
CA VAL A 91 -21.20 2.89 11.66
C VAL A 91 -19.84 3.11 11.00
N ILE A 92 -18.96 3.90 11.60
CA ILE A 92 -17.59 4.10 11.10
C ILE A 92 -16.84 2.77 11.01
N ALA A 93 -16.95 1.89 12.01
CA ALA A 93 -16.31 0.58 11.98
C ALA A 93 -16.84 -0.31 10.84
N VAL A 94 -18.15 -0.31 10.60
CA VAL A 94 -18.74 -1.03 9.46
C VAL A 94 -18.29 -0.42 8.13
N GLN A 95 -18.24 0.91 8.02
CA GLN A 95 -17.74 1.60 6.83
C GLN A 95 -16.29 1.25 6.54
N PHE A 96 -15.44 1.16 7.56
CA PHE A 96 -14.06 0.70 7.44
C PHE A 96 -14.00 -0.73 6.89
N LEU A 97 -14.77 -1.66 7.45
CA LEU A 97 -14.77 -3.05 6.97
C LEU A 97 -15.23 -3.16 5.52
N VAL A 98 -16.31 -2.46 5.14
CA VAL A 98 -16.78 -2.41 3.74
C VAL A 98 -15.70 -1.84 2.83
N ALA A 99 -15.08 -0.72 3.22
CA ALA A 99 -14.03 -0.09 2.44
C ALA A 99 -12.79 -0.98 2.30
N MET A 100 -12.37 -1.71 3.34
CA MET A 100 -11.27 -2.68 3.25
C MET A 100 -11.58 -3.78 2.23
N VAL A 101 -12.78 -4.36 2.27
CA VAL A 101 -13.19 -5.42 1.33
C VAL A 101 -13.24 -4.90 -0.10
N VAL A 102 -13.79 -3.70 -0.32
CA VAL A 102 -13.87 -3.09 -1.65
C VAL A 102 -12.47 -2.78 -2.19
N LEU A 103 -11.61 -2.19 -1.36
CA LEU A 103 -10.23 -1.85 -1.75
C LEU A 103 -9.45 -3.10 -2.11
N ASP A 104 -9.45 -4.11 -1.23
CA ASP A 104 -8.76 -5.38 -1.44
C ASP A 104 -9.23 -6.09 -2.72
N THR A 105 -10.54 -6.04 -2.98
CA THR A 105 -11.11 -6.64 -4.19
C THR A 105 -10.59 -5.94 -5.43
N TRP A 106 -10.68 -4.61 -5.48
CA TRP A 106 -10.20 -3.85 -6.63
C TRP A 106 -8.70 -4.06 -6.86
N GLN A 107 -7.92 -3.91 -5.79
CA GLN A 107 -6.47 -4.04 -5.80
C GLN A 107 -6.03 -5.43 -6.25
N TYR A 108 -6.61 -6.51 -5.68
CA TYR A 108 -6.26 -7.87 -6.09
C TYR A 108 -6.46 -8.09 -7.60
N PHE A 109 -7.65 -7.79 -8.11
CA PHE A 109 -7.96 -8.07 -9.52
C PHE A 109 -7.11 -7.22 -10.45
N MET A 110 -6.89 -5.95 -10.09
CA MET A 110 -6.10 -5.06 -10.93
C MET A 110 -4.62 -5.41 -10.91
N HIS A 111 -4.07 -5.69 -9.72
CA HIS A 111 -2.69 -6.12 -9.55
C HIS A 111 -2.41 -7.42 -10.30
N ARG A 112 -3.27 -8.44 -10.12
CA ARG A 112 -3.18 -9.70 -10.87
C ARG A 112 -3.29 -9.47 -12.37
N TYR A 113 -4.20 -8.61 -12.83
CA TYR A 113 -4.35 -8.30 -14.25
C TYR A 113 -3.09 -7.67 -14.83
N MET A 114 -2.45 -6.76 -14.10
CA MET A 114 -1.19 -6.13 -14.54
C MET A 114 -0.05 -7.14 -14.63
N HIS A 115 -0.02 -8.17 -13.78
CA HIS A 115 0.95 -9.27 -13.89
C HIS A 115 0.70 -10.19 -15.08
N ILE A 116 -0.54 -10.61 -15.32
CA ILE A 116 -0.85 -11.57 -16.40
C ILE A 116 -0.81 -10.91 -17.78
N ASN A 117 -1.11 -9.62 -17.86
CA ASN A 117 -1.06 -8.87 -19.11
C ASN A 117 0.38 -8.45 -19.42
N LYS A 118 0.99 -9.07 -20.44
CA LYS A 118 2.39 -8.82 -20.82
C LYS A 118 2.70 -7.35 -21.11
N PHE A 119 1.76 -6.60 -21.69
CA PHE A 119 1.96 -5.19 -22.00
C PHE A 119 1.97 -4.36 -20.71
N LEU A 120 0.97 -4.54 -19.86
CA LEU A 120 0.87 -3.80 -18.59
C LEU A 120 2.03 -4.16 -17.67
N TYR A 121 2.40 -5.44 -17.58
CA TYR A 121 3.57 -5.85 -16.82
C TYR A 121 4.82 -5.13 -17.35
N LYS A 122 5.13 -5.30 -18.64
CA LYS A 122 6.39 -4.78 -19.21
C LYS A 122 6.51 -3.26 -19.10
N HIS A 123 5.44 -2.51 -19.30
CA HIS A 123 5.49 -1.06 -19.46
C HIS A 123 5.03 -0.25 -18.25
N ILE A 124 4.30 -0.88 -17.32
CA ILE A 124 3.70 -0.19 -16.18
C ILE A 124 4.23 -0.83 -14.89
N HIS A 125 3.83 -2.08 -14.62
CA HIS A 125 4.03 -2.70 -13.32
C HIS A 125 5.46 -3.20 -13.08
N SER A 126 6.24 -3.47 -14.13
CA SER A 126 7.66 -3.83 -14.02
C SER A 126 8.49 -2.74 -13.35
N LYS A 127 8.06 -1.47 -13.42
CA LYS A 127 8.71 -0.36 -12.72
C LYS A 127 8.71 -0.60 -11.22
N HIS A 128 7.58 -1.02 -10.66
CA HIS A 128 7.46 -1.35 -9.25
C HIS A 128 8.38 -2.52 -8.87
N HIS A 129 8.37 -3.57 -9.69
CA HIS A 129 9.25 -4.75 -9.55
C HIS A 129 10.74 -4.51 -9.83
N THR A 130 11.17 -3.28 -10.17
CA THR A 130 12.59 -2.92 -10.11
C THR A 130 13.12 -2.86 -8.67
N LEU A 131 12.21 -2.81 -7.68
CA LEU A 131 12.46 -2.99 -6.27
C LEU A 131 12.32 -4.46 -5.91
N VAL A 132 13.39 -5.22 -6.10
CA VAL A 132 13.44 -6.66 -5.75
C VAL A 132 13.43 -6.85 -4.23
N VAL A 133 14.08 -5.94 -3.49
CA VAL A 133 14.01 -5.84 -2.03
C VAL A 133 13.18 -4.60 -1.71
N PRO A 134 11.92 -4.75 -1.24
CA PRO A 134 11.03 -3.63 -0.98
C PRO A 134 11.59 -2.62 0.03
N TYR A 135 11.29 -1.34 -0.21
CA TYR A 135 11.52 -0.24 0.72
C TYR A 135 10.19 0.23 1.30
N ALA A 136 10.14 0.59 2.58
CA ALA A 136 8.97 1.23 3.18
C ALA A 136 8.52 2.48 2.39
N PHE A 137 9.47 3.34 2.01
CA PHE A 137 9.19 4.53 1.19
C PHE A 137 9.05 4.24 -0.30
N GLY A 138 9.23 2.98 -0.73
CA GLY A 138 9.03 2.51 -2.10
C GLY A 138 7.63 1.97 -2.36
N ALA A 139 6.75 1.95 -1.34
CA ALA A 139 5.40 1.40 -1.41
C ALA A 139 4.52 2.04 -2.51
N LEU A 140 4.76 3.31 -2.84
CA LEU A 140 4.09 4.02 -3.95
C LEU A 140 5.04 4.31 -5.13
N TYR A 141 6.15 3.59 -5.23
CA TYR A 141 7.04 3.70 -6.38
C TYR A 141 6.49 2.85 -7.53
N ASN A 142 5.53 3.43 -8.25
CA ASN A 142 4.87 2.81 -9.38
C ASN A 142 4.77 3.79 -10.55
N HIS A 143 4.23 3.35 -11.68
CA HIS A 143 3.97 4.24 -12.81
C HIS A 143 2.73 5.13 -12.51
N PRO A 144 2.67 6.42 -12.92
CA PRO A 144 1.47 7.28 -12.72
C PRO A 144 0.13 6.63 -13.05
N LEU A 145 0.06 5.98 -14.21
CA LEU A 145 -1.12 5.22 -14.62
C LEU A 145 -1.43 4.03 -13.70
N GLU A 146 -0.43 3.40 -13.10
CA GLU A 146 -0.62 2.32 -12.13
C GLU A 146 -1.32 2.82 -10.89
N GLY A 147 -0.75 3.83 -10.21
CA GLY A 147 -1.42 4.35 -9.01
C GLY A 147 -2.70 5.13 -9.31
N LEU A 148 -2.95 5.58 -10.55
CA LEU A 148 -4.28 6.03 -10.95
C LEU A 148 -5.27 4.86 -10.92
N LEU A 149 -4.93 3.75 -11.60
CA LEU A 149 -5.82 2.61 -11.78
C LEU A 149 -6.01 1.83 -10.47
N LEU A 150 -4.96 1.63 -9.69
CA LEU A 150 -5.01 0.87 -8.43
C LEU A 150 -5.45 1.79 -7.28
N ASP A 151 -4.70 2.85 -7.01
CA ASP A 151 -4.88 3.63 -5.77
C ASP A 151 -6.04 4.62 -5.88
N THR A 152 -6.06 5.47 -6.91
CA THR A 152 -7.08 6.52 -7.03
C THR A 152 -8.46 5.92 -7.31
N ILE A 153 -8.59 5.03 -8.29
CA ILE A 153 -9.89 4.41 -8.60
C ILE A 153 -10.31 3.47 -7.47
N GLY A 154 -9.42 2.63 -6.95
CA GLY A 154 -9.73 1.72 -5.83
C GLY A 154 -10.13 2.48 -4.57
N GLY A 155 -9.45 3.59 -4.27
CA GLY A 155 -9.79 4.48 -3.17
C GLY A 155 -11.16 5.14 -3.38
N ALA A 156 -11.42 5.68 -4.56
CA ALA A 156 -12.72 6.28 -4.89
C ALA A 156 -13.88 5.28 -4.76
N LEU A 157 -13.71 4.05 -5.27
CA LEU A 157 -14.71 2.99 -5.12
C LEU A 157 -14.95 2.65 -3.65
N SER A 158 -13.88 2.55 -2.85
CA SER A 158 -13.97 2.24 -1.42
C SER A 158 -14.68 3.36 -0.65
N PHE A 159 -14.40 4.62 -0.97
CA PHE A 159 -15.07 5.79 -0.40
C PHE A 159 -16.57 5.79 -0.74
N LEU A 160 -16.91 5.66 -2.01
CA LEU A 160 -18.29 5.73 -2.49
C LEU A 160 -19.14 4.57 -1.98
N VAL A 161 -18.64 3.33 -2.07
CA VAL A 161 -19.40 2.12 -1.69
C VAL A 161 -19.61 2.02 -0.19
N SER A 162 -18.62 2.42 0.62
CA SER A 162 -18.78 2.44 2.08
C SER A 162 -19.71 3.57 2.56
N GLY A 163 -19.94 4.60 1.75
CA GLY A 163 -20.75 5.76 2.13
C GLY A 163 -20.13 6.56 3.30
N MET A 164 -18.81 6.47 3.46
CA MET A 164 -18.09 7.17 4.53
C MET A 164 -18.12 8.68 4.30
N THR A 165 -18.07 9.46 5.39
CA THR A 165 -17.91 10.92 5.25
C THR A 165 -16.49 11.26 4.80
N PRO A 166 -16.25 12.44 4.20
CA PRO A 166 -14.90 12.91 3.86
C PRO A 166 -13.92 12.77 5.03
N ARG A 167 -14.33 13.20 6.23
CA ARG A 167 -13.54 13.06 7.46
C ARG A 167 -13.23 11.61 7.84
N THR A 168 -14.21 10.72 7.74
CA THR A 168 -14.00 9.28 7.95
C THR A 168 -13.00 8.72 6.92
N GLY A 169 -13.08 9.20 5.68
CA GLY A 169 -12.14 8.89 4.59
C GLY A 169 -10.72 9.28 4.91
N VAL A 170 -10.49 10.46 5.50
CA VAL A 170 -9.14 10.87 5.95
C VAL A 170 -8.51 9.80 6.85
N PHE A 171 -9.26 9.31 7.85
CA PHE A 171 -8.77 8.26 8.75
C PHE A 171 -8.57 6.93 8.04
N PHE A 172 -9.52 6.52 7.20
CA PHE A 172 -9.44 5.26 6.46
C PHE A 172 -8.23 5.23 5.53
N PHE A 173 -8.05 6.26 4.70
CA PHE A 173 -6.93 6.31 3.75
C PHE A 173 -5.58 6.50 4.43
N SER A 174 -5.54 7.18 5.58
CA SER A 174 -4.33 7.21 6.42
C SER A 174 -4.00 5.82 6.95
N PHE A 175 -4.99 5.06 7.40
CA PHE A 175 -4.79 3.69 7.86
C PHE A 175 -4.38 2.75 6.72
N ALA A 176 -5.01 2.85 5.55
CA ALA A 176 -4.61 2.09 4.36
C ALA A 176 -3.16 2.43 3.95
N THR A 177 -2.77 3.70 4.02
CA THR A 177 -1.39 4.14 3.75
C THR A 177 -0.39 3.52 4.73
N ILE A 178 -0.71 3.53 6.03
CA ILE A 178 0.09 2.86 7.06
C ILE A 178 0.26 1.38 6.70
N LYS A 179 -0.82 0.71 6.33
CA LYS A 179 -0.81 -0.70 5.97
C LYS A 179 0.06 -0.98 4.74
N THR A 180 -0.09 -0.22 3.66
CA THR A 180 0.72 -0.39 2.44
C THR A 180 2.21 -0.18 2.71
N VAL A 181 2.57 0.82 3.52
CA VAL A 181 3.97 1.08 3.91
C VAL A 181 4.52 -0.05 4.80
N ASP A 182 3.71 -0.57 5.73
CA ASP A 182 4.04 -1.72 6.57
C ASP A 182 4.34 -2.97 5.73
N ASP A 183 3.53 -3.24 4.72
CA ASP A 183 3.70 -4.37 3.81
C ASP A 183 4.98 -4.29 2.96
N HIS A 184 5.48 -3.09 2.72
CA HIS A 184 6.73 -2.87 1.99
C HIS A 184 7.95 -2.65 2.88
N CYS A 185 7.80 -2.68 4.21
CA CYS A 185 8.85 -2.18 5.09
C CYS A 185 10.11 -3.06 5.11
N GLY A 186 10.01 -4.32 4.67
CA GLY A 186 11.12 -5.27 4.67
C GLY A 186 11.59 -5.67 6.08
N LEU A 187 10.81 -5.34 7.12
CA LEU A 187 11.10 -5.66 8.52
C LEU A 187 10.04 -6.59 9.11
N TRP A 188 10.50 -7.45 10.02
CA TRP A 188 9.70 -8.30 10.88
C TRP A 188 9.92 -7.91 12.34
N LEU A 189 9.25 -6.83 12.76
CA LEU A 189 9.40 -6.28 14.11
C LEU A 189 8.58 -7.05 15.15
N PRO A 190 9.13 -7.29 16.36
CA PRO A 190 8.39 -7.94 17.43
C PRO A 190 7.25 -7.04 17.89
N GLY A 191 6.05 -7.62 18.04
CA GLY A 191 4.87 -6.89 18.50
C GLY A 191 4.24 -5.95 17.46
N ASN A 192 4.57 -6.09 16.16
CA ASN A 192 3.83 -5.37 15.12
C ASN A 192 2.34 -5.77 15.15
N ILE A 193 1.49 -4.85 15.59
CA ILE A 193 0.05 -5.06 15.76
C ILE A 193 -0.63 -5.33 14.41
N LEU A 194 -0.13 -4.75 13.31
CA LEU A 194 -0.69 -4.97 11.97
C LEU A 194 -0.51 -6.43 11.54
N HIS A 195 0.64 -7.04 11.82
CA HIS A 195 0.89 -8.45 11.52
C HIS A 195 0.01 -9.40 12.35
N VAL A 196 -0.54 -8.95 13.49
CA VAL A 196 -1.48 -9.74 14.32
C VAL A 196 -2.87 -9.78 13.67
N PHE A 197 -3.33 -8.65 13.13
CA PHE A 197 -4.68 -8.54 12.56
C PHE A 197 -4.73 -8.91 11.07
N PHE A 198 -3.63 -8.78 10.33
CA PHE A 198 -3.59 -8.94 8.88
C PHE A 198 -2.54 -9.97 8.47
N SER A 199 -2.99 -10.96 7.69
CA SER A 199 -2.09 -11.96 7.10
C SER A 199 -1.34 -11.43 5.89
N ASN A 200 -1.86 -10.37 5.26
CA ASN A 200 -1.08 -9.57 4.33
C ASN A 200 -0.11 -8.74 5.17
N ASN A 201 1.19 -8.90 4.97
CA ASN A 201 2.24 -8.31 5.78
C ASN A 201 3.55 -8.26 4.99
N SER A 202 4.62 -7.75 5.62
CA SER A 202 5.92 -7.61 4.94
C SER A 202 6.49 -8.91 4.37
N ALA A 203 6.34 -10.04 5.05
CA ALA A 203 6.84 -11.33 4.56
C ALA A 203 6.00 -11.88 3.40
N TYR A 204 4.67 -11.73 3.48
CA TYR A 204 3.75 -12.11 2.40
C TYR A 204 4.07 -11.35 1.10
N HIS A 205 4.28 -10.04 1.21
CA HIS A 205 4.58 -9.18 0.07
C HIS A 205 6.03 -9.35 -0.41
N ASP A 206 6.99 -9.62 0.48
CA ASP A 206 8.36 -10.00 0.09
C ASP A 206 8.38 -11.23 -0.81
N VAL A 207 7.61 -12.27 -0.46
CA VAL A 207 7.48 -13.49 -1.29
C VAL A 207 6.98 -13.17 -2.70
N HIS A 208 6.11 -12.15 -2.86
CA HIS A 208 5.63 -11.70 -4.16
C HIS A 208 6.74 -11.03 -5.00
N HIS A 209 7.60 -10.23 -4.38
CA HIS A 209 8.73 -9.55 -5.05
C HIS A 209 9.91 -10.48 -5.41
N GLN A 210 9.96 -11.68 -4.83
CA GLN A 210 10.94 -12.69 -5.20
C GLN A 210 10.70 -13.21 -6.63
N LEU A 211 11.74 -13.77 -7.27
CA LEU A 211 11.72 -14.13 -8.71
C LEU A 211 10.55 -15.03 -9.13
N TYR A 212 10.13 -15.97 -8.27
CA TYR A 212 8.99 -16.86 -8.50
C TYR A 212 7.64 -16.28 -8.02
N GLY A 213 7.68 -15.21 -7.23
CA GLY A 213 6.54 -14.55 -6.59
C GLY A 213 5.61 -13.84 -7.56
N SER A 214 6.09 -13.48 -8.75
CA SER A 214 5.33 -12.80 -9.81
C SER A 214 4.05 -13.51 -10.29
N LYS A 215 3.78 -14.73 -9.82
CA LYS A 215 2.58 -15.54 -10.11
C LYS A 215 1.63 -15.69 -8.92
N TYR A 216 1.98 -15.17 -7.75
CA TYR A 216 1.30 -15.43 -6.48
C TYR A 216 1.22 -14.18 -5.61
N ASN A 217 0.40 -14.24 -4.56
CA ASN A 217 0.30 -13.22 -3.52
C ASN A 217 -0.01 -11.81 -4.05
N PHE A 218 -1.08 -11.69 -4.84
CA PHE A 218 -1.48 -10.42 -5.46
C PHE A 218 -2.35 -9.53 -4.56
N SER A 219 -2.90 -10.06 -3.48
CA SER A 219 -3.81 -9.31 -2.61
C SER A 219 -3.05 -8.18 -1.93
N GLN A 220 -3.72 -7.04 -1.78
CA GLN A 220 -3.24 -5.88 -1.01
C GLN A 220 -4.41 -4.92 -0.75
N PRO A 221 -4.39 -4.13 0.33
CA PRO A 221 -3.38 -4.14 1.38
C PRO A 221 -3.76 -4.97 2.62
N PHE A 222 -5.00 -5.41 2.83
CA PHE A 222 -5.43 -5.93 4.15
C PHE A 222 -5.43 -7.46 4.26
N PHE A 223 -6.17 -8.15 3.39
CA PHE A 223 -6.43 -9.57 3.50
C PHE A 223 -5.78 -10.34 2.35
N VAL A 224 -5.60 -11.65 2.54
CA VAL A 224 -5.09 -12.59 1.51
C VAL A 224 -6.21 -13.43 0.91
N MET A 225 -7.46 -12.99 1.11
CA MET A 225 -8.67 -13.75 0.82
C MET A 225 -8.76 -14.14 -0.65
N TRP A 226 -8.53 -13.20 -1.57
CA TRP A 226 -8.66 -13.44 -3.00
C TRP A 226 -7.61 -14.41 -3.53
N ASP A 227 -6.38 -14.34 -3.03
CA ASP A 227 -5.36 -15.33 -3.36
C ASP A 227 -5.75 -16.75 -2.92
N LYS A 228 -6.37 -16.88 -1.74
CA LYS A 228 -6.86 -18.18 -1.25
C LYS A 228 -8.04 -18.69 -2.08
N ILE A 229 -9.00 -17.82 -2.41
CA ILE A 229 -10.19 -18.18 -3.21
C ILE A 229 -9.78 -18.62 -4.63
N LEU A 230 -8.83 -17.91 -5.24
CA LEU A 230 -8.48 -18.08 -6.66
C LEU A 230 -7.21 -18.89 -6.88
N GLY A 231 -6.67 -19.51 -5.83
CA GLY A 231 -5.52 -20.42 -5.92
C GLY A 231 -4.20 -19.73 -6.29
N THR A 232 -4.04 -18.44 -5.95
CA THR A 232 -2.81 -17.68 -6.16
C THR A 232 -2.06 -17.39 -4.85
N TYR A 233 -2.48 -18.00 -3.73
CA TYR A 233 -1.77 -17.90 -2.46
C TYR A 233 -0.53 -18.80 -2.46
N MET A 234 0.63 -18.22 -2.17
CA MET A 234 1.87 -18.95 -1.92
C MET A 234 2.13 -18.95 -0.40
N PRO A 235 2.00 -20.12 0.27
CA PRO A 235 2.38 -20.23 1.67
C PRO A 235 3.88 -20.06 1.85
N TYR A 236 4.30 -19.56 3.02
CA TYR A 236 5.70 -19.34 3.33
C TYR A 236 6.02 -19.65 4.80
N SER A 237 7.27 -20.04 5.05
CA SER A 237 7.88 -20.09 6.38
C SER A 237 8.71 -18.83 6.58
N LEU A 238 8.80 -18.36 7.83
CA LEU A 238 9.72 -17.29 8.21
C LEU A 238 10.87 -17.91 9.00
N GLU A 239 12.04 -18.03 8.36
CA GLU A 239 13.21 -18.69 8.92
C GLU A 239 14.21 -17.66 9.45
N LYS A 240 14.82 -17.92 10.61
CA LYS A 240 15.92 -17.08 11.10
C LYS A 240 17.20 -17.39 10.34
N ARG A 241 17.88 -16.36 9.85
CA ARG A 241 19.22 -16.50 9.24
C ARG A 241 20.30 -16.67 10.30
N LYS A 242 21.40 -17.35 9.95
CA LYS A 242 22.53 -17.61 10.88
C LYS A 242 23.21 -16.31 11.31
N GLU A 243 23.29 -15.36 10.40
CA GLU A 243 23.88 -14.03 10.52
C GLU A 243 22.93 -12.96 11.11
N GLY A 244 21.69 -13.35 11.45
CA GLY A 244 20.67 -12.44 11.97
C GLY A 244 19.62 -12.03 10.92
N GLY A 245 18.43 -11.69 11.41
CA GLY A 245 17.27 -11.38 10.58
C GLY A 245 16.49 -12.63 10.16
N PHE A 246 15.59 -12.43 9.21
CA PHE A 246 14.63 -13.42 8.76
C PHE A 246 14.65 -13.58 7.25
N GLU A 247 14.23 -14.74 6.76
CA GLU A 247 14.03 -15.02 5.34
C GLU A 247 12.62 -15.62 5.17
N ALA A 248 11.82 -15.02 4.29
CA ALA A 248 10.53 -15.55 3.91
C ALA A 248 10.70 -16.56 2.78
N ARG A 249 10.48 -17.85 3.07
CA ARG A 249 10.69 -18.95 2.11
C ARG A 249 9.36 -19.58 1.72
N PRO A 250 9.05 -19.71 0.43
CA PRO A 250 7.88 -20.46 0.00
C PRO A 250 7.92 -21.90 0.49
N ILE A 251 6.79 -22.36 1.00
CA ILE A 251 6.59 -23.77 1.30
C ILE A 251 6.00 -24.37 0.02
N LYS A 252 6.75 -25.28 -0.61
CA LYS A 252 6.20 -26.11 -1.68
C LYS A 252 5.45 -27.27 -1.02
N ASP A 253 4.18 -27.41 -1.36
CA ASP A 253 3.44 -28.66 -1.15
C ASP A 253 4.02 -29.79 -2.02
#